data_AF-T1I8P9-F1
#
_entry.id   AF-T1I8P9-F1
#
_cell.length_a   1.000
_cell.length_b   1.000
_cell.length_c   1.000
_cell.angle_alpha   90.00
_cell.angle_beta   90.00
_cell.angle_gamma   90.00
#
_symmetry.space_group_name_H-M   'P 1'
#
loop_
_entity.id
_entity.type
_entity.pdbx_description
1 polymer ?
#
loop_
_entity_poly.entity_id
_entity_poly.type
_entity_poly.pdbx_seq_one_letter_code
_entity_poly.pdbx_strand_id
1 'polypeptide(L)'
;ILIFVLGMVTLEIERGIPKVSIPLPSTNKHCLFALRPHKNTIGDLMTMLKKEDPAIGVVTISTKGGVQMASSNSIEDLIEDDFKMTINNKQYYVKIPDRQDKKVDLEKLADIRLMVNQLYSVLNVPNYLVNREKEIEEQLIEITKELEPLEKARRELDMQAQRKTNLLAWGGLGYMSIQFGILARLTWWEYSWDIMEPVTYFVTYGTTMAAYAYYVLTKQEYILPEVSDRQHLLEVHQRAKKIGLDLDHYNKLKATVAQLESDLRRIRDPL
;
A
#
# COMPACT_ATOMS: atom_id res chain seq x y z
N ILE A 1 -22.24 -30.24 -48.47
CA ILE A 1 -22.83 -29.39 -49.54
C ILE A 1 -24.05 -28.70 -48.96
N LEU A 2 -23.91 -27.42 -48.61
CA LEU A 2 -24.93 -26.36 -48.70
C LEU A 2 -24.26 -25.06 -48.24
N ILE A 3 -23.73 -24.33 -49.22
CA ILE A 3 -23.12 -23.02 -49.07
C ILE A 3 -24.28 -22.01 -49.14
N PHE A 4 -24.60 -21.38 -48.01
CA PHE A 4 -25.45 -20.19 -47.96
C PHE A 4 -24.57 -19.00 -47.58
N VAL A 5 -24.21 -18.19 -48.57
CA VAL A 5 -23.48 -16.92 -48.40
C VAL A 5 -24.51 -15.82 -48.16
N LEU A 6 -24.60 -15.32 -46.92
CA LEU A 6 -25.21 -14.03 -46.55
C LEU A 6 -24.78 -13.70 -45.10
N GLY A 7 -23.73 -12.89 -44.96
CA GLY A 7 -23.28 -12.22 -43.71
C GLY A 7 -23.36 -13.03 -42.41
N MET A 8 -22.48 -14.00 -42.21
CA MET A 8 -22.46 -14.77 -40.95
C MET A 8 -21.71 -14.01 -39.84
N VAL A 9 -22.34 -13.88 -38.68
CA VAL A 9 -21.65 -13.58 -37.42
C VAL A 9 -21.10 -14.90 -36.90
N THR A 10 -19.78 -14.99 -36.71
CA THR A 10 -19.14 -16.20 -36.19
C THR A 10 -18.63 -15.96 -34.77
N LEU A 11 -18.78 -16.96 -33.91
CA LEU A 11 -18.23 -16.96 -32.57
C LEU A 11 -17.19 -18.07 -32.48
N GLU A 12 -15.95 -17.68 -32.20
CA GLU A 12 -14.81 -18.57 -32.03
C GLU A 12 -14.31 -18.46 -30.60
N ILE A 13 -14.11 -19.59 -29.93
CA ILE A 13 -13.56 -19.61 -28.57
C ILE A 13 -12.09 -20.01 -28.69
N GLU A 14 -11.20 -19.03 -28.57
CA GLU A 14 -9.76 -19.27 -28.60
C GLU A 14 -9.18 -19.07 -27.20
N ARG A 15 -8.60 -20.14 -26.61
CA ARG A 15 -8.01 -20.12 -25.26
C ARG A 15 -8.98 -19.66 -24.16
N GLY A 16 -10.26 -20.05 -24.24
CA GLY A 16 -11.29 -19.70 -23.25
C GLY A 16 -11.82 -18.26 -23.37
N ILE A 17 -11.37 -17.50 -24.37
CA ILE A 17 -11.86 -16.14 -24.65
C ILE A 17 -12.79 -16.21 -25.87
N PRO A 18 -14.09 -15.90 -25.73
CA PRO A 18 -15.00 -15.77 -26.85
C PRO A 18 -14.63 -14.56 -27.72
N LYS A 19 -14.38 -14.83 -29.00
CA LYS A 19 -14.12 -13.84 -30.03
C LYS A 19 -15.29 -13.84 -31.00
N VAL A 20 -16.02 -12.72 -31.06
CA VAL A 20 -17.21 -12.58 -31.90
C VAL A 20 -16.87 -11.73 -33.12
N SER A 21 -16.99 -12.31 -34.32
CA SER A 21 -16.79 -11.62 -35.59
C SER A 21 -18.12 -11.10 -36.11
N ILE A 22 -18.27 -9.78 -36.19
CA ILE A 22 -19.53 -9.10 -36.55
C ILE A 22 -19.29 -8.23 -37.80
N PRO A 23 -20.11 -8.35 -38.86
CA PRO A 23 -20.04 -7.46 -40.01
C PRO A 23 -20.61 -6.09 -39.64
N LEU A 24 -19.81 -5.03 -39.78
CA LEU A 24 -20.23 -3.66 -39.50
C LEU A 24 -21.03 -3.08 -40.67
N PRO A 25 -22.20 -2.46 -40.41
CA PRO A 25 -23.10 -1.98 -41.46
C PRO A 25 -22.51 -0.84 -42.30
N SER A 26 -21.64 0.01 -41.75
CA SER A 26 -21.09 1.18 -42.47
C SER A 26 -19.97 0.84 -43.46
N THR A 27 -19.10 -0.11 -43.11
CA THR A 27 -17.87 -0.40 -43.88
C THR A 27 -17.89 -1.76 -44.56
N ASN A 28 -18.92 -2.59 -44.31
CA ASN A 28 -19.03 -3.97 -44.80
C ASN A 28 -17.78 -4.83 -44.49
N LYS A 29 -17.04 -4.45 -43.43
CA LYS A 29 -15.88 -5.17 -42.89
C LYS A 29 -16.32 -6.00 -41.68
N HIS A 30 -15.64 -7.13 -41.46
CA HIS A 30 -15.80 -7.93 -40.26
C HIS A 30 -14.88 -7.40 -39.15
N CYS A 31 -15.44 -7.11 -37.98
CA CYS A 31 -14.68 -6.71 -36.79
C CYS A 31 -14.76 -7.81 -35.73
N LEU A 32 -13.63 -8.09 -35.07
CA LEU A 32 -13.49 -9.15 -34.08
C LEU A 32 -13.49 -8.56 -32.67
N PHE A 33 -14.47 -8.94 -31.85
CA PHE A 33 -14.60 -8.49 -30.46
C PHE A 33 -14.21 -9.62 -29.51
N ALA A 34 -13.16 -9.40 -28.70
CA ALA A 34 -12.76 -10.33 -27.65
C ALA A 34 -13.45 -9.97 -26.33
N LEU A 35 -14.26 -10.88 -25.80
CA LEU A 35 -15.04 -10.67 -24.58
C LEU A 35 -14.52 -11.54 -23.44
N ARG A 36 -14.58 -11.05 -22.20
CA ARG A 36 -14.20 -11.81 -21.00
C ARG A 36 -15.45 -12.28 -20.26
N PRO A 37 -15.75 -13.60 -20.21
CA PRO A 37 -17.02 -14.14 -19.71
C PRO A 37 -17.43 -13.65 -18.29
N HIS A 38 -16.49 -13.61 -17.35
CA HIS A 38 -16.77 -13.21 -15.95
C HIS A 38 -16.66 -11.71 -15.67
N LYS A 39 -16.21 -10.91 -16.65
CA LYS A 39 -16.01 -9.46 -16.47
C LYS A 39 -16.91 -8.61 -17.36
N ASN A 40 -17.32 -9.14 -18.50
CA ASN A 40 -18.12 -8.41 -19.47
C ASN A 40 -19.57 -8.88 -19.46
N THR A 41 -20.45 -7.92 -19.64
CA THR A 41 -21.88 -8.10 -19.79
C THR A 41 -22.30 -7.93 -21.25
N ILE A 42 -23.54 -8.32 -21.57
CA ILE A 42 -24.15 -8.04 -22.87
C ILE A 42 -24.17 -6.52 -23.15
N GLY A 43 -24.38 -5.70 -22.12
CA GLY A 43 -24.34 -4.24 -22.21
C GLY A 43 -22.97 -3.70 -22.64
N ASP A 44 -21.88 -4.32 -22.17
CA ASP A 44 -20.53 -3.95 -22.58
C ASP A 44 -20.30 -4.23 -24.07
N LEU A 45 -20.73 -5.41 -24.55
CA LEU A 45 -20.67 -5.76 -25.96
C LEU A 45 -21.49 -4.78 -26.82
N MET A 46 -22.70 -4.41 -26.39
CA MET A 46 -23.53 -3.43 -27.10
C MET A 46 -22.84 -2.06 -27.17
N THR A 47 -22.16 -1.66 -26.09
CA THR A 47 -21.42 -0.39 -26.01
C THR A 47 -20.19 -0.42 -26.91
N MET A 48 -19.45 -1.54 -26.93
CA MET A 48 -18.30 -1.75 -27.83
C MET A 48 -18.72 -1.68 -29.30
N LEU A 49 -19.85 -2.28 -29.66
CA LEU A 49 -20.39 -2.22 -31.02
C LEU A 49 -20.77 -0.80 -31.44
N LYS A 50 -21.48 -0.07 -30.59
CA LYS A 50 -21.88 1.33 -30.85
C LYS A 50 -20.67 2.27 -30.94
N LYS A 51 -19.61 1.98 -30.18
CA LYS A 51 -18.36 2.76 -30.21
C LYS A 51 -17.59 2.55 -31.51
N GLU A 52 -17.59 1.34 -32.05
CA GLU A 52 -16.85 0.99 -33.26
C GLU A 52 -17.57 1.45 -34.55
N ASP A 53 -18.90 1.36 -34.59
CA ASP A 53 -19.71 1.86 -35.72
C ASP A 53 -20.91 2.67 -35.23
N PRO A 54 -20.88 4.01 -35.33
CA PRO A 54 -21.97 4.87 -34.90
C PRO A 54 -23.25 4.72 -35.75
N ALA A 55 -23.20 4.03 -36.90
CA ALA A 55 -24.41 3.71 -37.66
C ALA A 55 -25.21 2.55 -37.04
N ILE A 56 -24.68 1.87 -36.04
CA ILE A 56 -25.41 0.85 -35.27
C ILE A 56 -26.33 1.56 -34.26
N GLY A 57 -27.62 1.63 -34.57
CA GLY A 57 -28.62 2.27 -33.70
C GLY A 57 -29.09 1.34 -32.59
N VAL A 58 -29.69 0.21 -32.98
CA VAL A 58 -30.29 -0.75 -32.04
C VAL A 58 -29.65 -2.13 -32.24
N VAL A 59 -29.08 -2.64 -31.14
CA VAL A 59 -28.59 -4.01 -31.02
C VAL A 59 -29.47 -4.71 -30.01
N THR A 60 -30.04 -5.85 -30.40
CA THR A 60 -30.84 -6.69 -29.50
C THR A 60 -30.33 -8.12 -29.60
N ILE A 61 -30.07 -8.73 -28.45
CA ILE A 61 -29.71 -10.14 -28.35
C ILE A 61 -30.91 -10.91 -27.79
N SER A 62 -31.26 -12.02 -28.43
CA SER A 62 -32.42 -12.85 -28.10
C SER A 62 -32.05 -14.32 -28.15
N THR A 63 -32.65 -15.14 -27.29
CA THR A 63 -32.50 -16.60 -27.34
C THR A 63 -33.21 -17.17 -28.57
N LYS A 64 -32.90 -18.42 -28.96
CA LYS A 64 -33.64 -19.18 -29.99
C LYS A 64 -35.17 -19.16 -29.81
N GLY A 65 -35.66 -19.04 -28.57
CA GLY A 65 -37.09 -18.91 -28.23
C GLY A 65 -37.70 -17.51 -28.41
N GLY A 66 -36.94 -16.52 -28.87
CA GLY A 66 -37.42 -15.15 -29.11
C GLY A 66 -37.48 -14.24 -27.88
N VAL A 67 -36.99 -14.70 -26.72
CA VAL A 67 -36.89 -13.88 -25.50
C VAL A 67 -35.65 -12.99 -25.57
N GLN A 68 -35.80 -11.70 -25.30
CA GLN A 68 -34.69 -10.74 -25.28
C GLN A 68 -33.86 -10.88 -23.99
N MET A 69 -32.54 -10.95 -24.13
CA MET A 69 -31.61 -10.97 -22.99
C MET A 69 -31.35 -9.55 -22.48
N ALA A 70 -31.24 -9.40 -21.16
CA ALA A 70 -30.97 -8.11 -20.53
C ALA A 70 -29.51 -7.68 -20.72
N SER A 71 -29.25 -6.37 -20.67
CA SER A 71 -27.89 -5.83 -20.75
C SER A 71 -27.00 -6.22 -19.56
N SER A 72 -27.60 -6.59 -18.42
CA SER A 72 -26.91 -7.04 -17.21
C SER A 72 -26.48 -8.51 -17.25
N ASN A 73 -26.97 -9.31 -18.21
CA ASN A 73 -26.59 -10.71 -18.29
C ASN A 73 -25.10 -10.82 -18.64
N SER A 74 -24.44 -11.81 -18.05
CA SER A 74 -23.03 -12.08 -18.30
C SER A 74 -22.83 -12.68 -19.68
N ILE A 75 -21.66 -12.43 -20.27
CA ILE A 75 -21.28 -13.07 -21.53
C ILE A 75 -21.13 -14.60 -21.36
N GLU A 76 -20.85 -15.06 -20.14
CA GLU A 76 -20.86 -16.49 -19.79
C GLU A 76 -22.21 -17.15 -20.09
N ASP A 77 -23.31 -16.61 -19.56
CA ASP A 77 -24.68 -17.10 -19.81
C ASP A 77 -25.06 -17.05 -21.30
N LEU A 78 -24.56 -16.04 -22.03
CA LEU A 78 -24.82 -15.89 -23.48
C LEU A 78 -24.19 -17.02 -24.32
N ILE A 79 -23.09 -17.61 -23.84
CA ILE A 79 -22.34 -18.66 -24.56
C ILE A 79 -22.81 -20.06 -24.14
N GLU A 80 -23.83 -20.17 -23.28
CA GLU A 80 -24.44 -21.48 -22.95
C GLU A 80 -25.35 -21.99 -24.07
N ASP A 81 -26.14 -21.10 -24.70
CA ASP A 81 -27.17 -21.46 -25.67
C ASP A 81 -27.09 -20.65 -26.97
N ASP A 82 -27.44 -21.29 -28.10
CA ASP A 82 -27.55 -20.62 -29.41
C ASP A 82 -28.43 -19.37 -29.32
N PHE A 83 -27.90 -18.23 -29.80
CA PHE A 83 -28.59 -16.95 -29.73
C PHE A 83 -28.73 -16.28 -31.10
N LYS A 84 -29.70 -15.37 -31.14
CA LYS A 84 -30.05 -14.55 -32.29
C LYS A 84 -29.77 -13.10 -31.94
N MET A 85 -28.88 -12.49 -32.71
CA MET A 85 -28.54 -11.08 -32.60
C MET A 85 -29.21 -10.29 -33.71
N THR A 86 -29.84 -9.16 -33.38
CA THR A 86 -30.46 -8.25 -34.34
C THR A 86 -29.72 -6.91 -34.31
N ILE A 87 -29.18 -6.49 -35.45
CA ILE A 87 -28.51 -5.20 -35.63
C ILE A 87 -29.25 -4.44 -36.74
N ASN A 88 -29.81 -3.25 -36.46
CA ASN A 88 -30.47 -2.40 -37.46
C ASN A 88 -31.47 -3.17 -38.36
N ASN A 89 -32.38 -3.96 -37.76
CA ASN A 89 -33.33 -4.86 -38.44
C ASN A 89 -32.75 -6.07 -39.20
N LYS A 90 -31.43 -6.26 -39.25
CA LYS A 90 -30.81 -7.49 -39.76
C LYS A 90 -30.65 -8.52 -38.65
N GLN A 91 -31.13 -9.72 -38.90
CA GLN A 91 -31.09 -10.82 -37.93
C GLN A 91 -29.94 -11.78 -38.25
N TYR A 92 -29.11 -12.05 -37.25
CA TYR A 92 -27.96 -12.95 -37.32
C TYR A 92 -28.18 -14.09 -36.33
N TYR A 93 -28.07 -15.33 -36.83
CA TYR A 93 -28.05 -16.52 -35.99
C TYR A 93 -26.61 -16.91 -35.70
N VAL A 94 -26.25 -16.92 -34.42
CA VAL A 94 -24.91 -17.32 -33.97
C VAL A 94 -25.05 -18.70 -33.37
N LYS A 95 -24.39 -19.68 -33.98
CA LYS A 95 -24.25 -21.02 -33.41
C LYS A 95 -23.00 -21.06 -32.56
N ILE A 96 -23.12 -21.53 -31.32
CA ILE A 96 -21.97 -21.69 -30.44
C ILE A 96 -21.29 -23.02 -30.77
N PRO A 97 -19.96 -23.07 -30.93
CA PRO A 97 -19.25 -24.32 -31.13
C PRO A 97 -19.41 -25.23 -29.89
N ASP A 98 -19.72 -26.51 -30.13
CA ASP A 98 -19.93 -27.51 -29.08
C ASP A 98 -18.71 -27.57 -28.16
N ARG A 99 -18.92 -27.16 -26.90
CA ARG A 99 -17.88 -27.11 -25.87
C ARG A 99 -17.61 -28.53 -25.41
N GLN A 100 -16.58 -29.19 -25.93
CA GLN A 100 -16.13 -30.50 -25.44
C GLN A 100 -15.36 -30.43 -24.10
N ASP A 101 -15.52 -29.36 -23.32
CA ASP A 101 -14.93 -29.26 -22.00
C ASP A 101 -15.89 -29.85 -20.94
N LYS A 102 -15.59 -31.10 -20.59
CA LYS A 102 -15.98 -31.83 -19.37
C LYS A 102 -17.11 -31.20 -18.53
N LYS A 103 -18.33 -31.70 -18.70
CA LYS A 103 -19.41 -31.70 -17.67
C LYS A 103 -19.04 -32.46 -16.38
N VAL A 104 -17.75 -32.72 -16.13
CA VAL A 104 -17.30 -33.39 -14.92
C VAL A 104 -17.05 -32.33 -13.85
N ASP A 105 -17.80 -32.45 -12.76
CA ASP A 105 -17.69 -31.79 -11.46
C ASP A 105 -18.33 -30.41 -11.23
N LEU A 106 -19.19 -29.87 -12.12
CA LEU A 106 -19.95 -28.67 -11.77
C LEU A 106 -20.90 -28.91 -10.56
N GLU A 107 -21.57 -30.06 -10.53
CA GLU A 107 -22.43 -30.47 -9.41
C GLU A 107 -21.64 -30.68 -8.12
N LYS A 108 -20.47 -31.34 -8.20
CA LYS A 108 -19.61 -31.53 -7.02
C LYS A 108 -19.02 -30.23 -6.49
N LEU A 109 -18.69 -29.28 -7.37
CA LEU A 109 -18.22 -27.95 -6.97
C LEU A 109 -19.33 -27.13 -6.31
N ALA A 110 -20.57 -27.25 -6.80
CA ALA A 110 -21.73 -26.63 -6.17
C ALA A 110 -21.99 -27.22 -4.77
N ASP A 111 -21.89 -28.55 -4.62
CA ASP A 111 -22.01 -29.23 -3.32
C ASP A 111 -20.91 -28.83 -2.34
N ILE A 112 -19.65 -28.74 -2.81
CA ILE A 112 -18.52 -28.24 -2.01
C ILE A 112 -18.79 -26.80 -1.58
N ARG A 113 -19.28 -25.95 -2.49
CA ARG A 113 -19.65 -24.57 -2.15
C ARG A 113 -20.72 -24.59 -1.05
N LEU A 114 -21.75 -25.41 -1.18
CA LEU A 114 -22.86 -25.48 -0.25
C LEU A 114 -22.41 -25.96 1.13
N MET A 115 -21.58 -26.99 1.20
CA MET A 115 -20.95 -27.45 2.46
C MET A 115 -20.07 -26.37 3.10
N VAL A 116 -19.26 -25.67 2.30
CA VAL A 116 -18.45 -24.53 2.79
C VAL A 116 -19.36 -23.44 3.34
N ASN A 117 -20.44 -23.08 2.65
CA ASN A 117 -21.42 -22.10 3.14
C ASN A 117 -22.06 -22.51 4.47
N GLN A 118 -22.46 -23.78 4.58
CA GLN A 118 -23.03 -24.32 5.80
C GLN A 118 -22.00 -24.28 6.93
N LEU A 119 -20.75 -24.66 6.68
CA LEU A 119 -19.66 -24.53 7.66
C LEU A 119 -19.43 -23.07 8.05
N TYR A 120 -19.40 -22.14 7.11
CA TYR A 120 -19.28 -20.69 7.39
C TYR A 120 -20.42 -20.18 8.28
N SER A 121 -21.64 -20.69 8.08
CA SER A 121 -22.82 -20.34 8.90
C SER A 121 -22.77 -20.96 10.30
N VAL A 122 -22.36 -22.23 10.40
CA VAL A 122 -22.25 -22.97 11.68
C VAL A 122 -21.10 -22.43 12.52
N LEU A 123 -19.98 -22.12 11.88
CA LEU A 123 -18.80 -21.55 12.53
C LEU A 123 -18.98 -20.06 12.87
N ASN A 124 -20.08 -19.44 12.39
CA ASN A 124 -20.45 -18.06 12.67
C ASN A 124 -19.27 -17.08 12.52
N VAL A 125 -18.49 -17.28 11.46
CA VAL A 125 -17.22 -16.58 11.19
C VAL A 125 -17.33 -15.06 11.33
N PRO A 126 -18.41 -14.39 10.88
CA PRO A 126 -18.54 -12.95 11.06
C PRO A 126 -18.55 -12.52 12.53
N ASN A 127 -19.28 -13.24 13.39
CA ASN A 127 -19.32 -12.93 14.82
C ASN A 127 -17.99 -13.28 15.50
N TYR A 128 -17.30 -14.33 15.06
CA TYR A 128 -15.96 -14.64 15.53
C TYR A 128 -14.96 -13.52 15.21
N LEU A 129 -14.99 -12.98 13.97
CA LEU A 129 -14.11 -11.88 13.55
C LEU A 129 -14.38 -10.61 14.37
N VAL A 130 -15.64 -10.24 14.56
CA VAL A 130 -16.03 -9.07 15.38
C VAL A 130 -15.61 -9.24 16.84
N ASN A 131 -15.78 -10.43 17.41
CA ASN A 131 -15.33 -10.69 18.78
C ASN A 131 -13.80 -10.67 18.90
N ARG A 132 -13.08 -11.20 17.90
CA ARG A 132 -11.62 -11.15 17.86
C ARG A 132 -11.09 -9.73 17.72
N GLU A 133 -11.72 -8.91 16.88
CA GLU A 133 -11.36 -7.49 16.74
C GLU A 133 -11.49 -6.76 18.07
N LYS A 134 -12.64 -6.92 18.77
CA LYS A 134 -12.84 -6.34 20.10
C LYS A 134 -11.82 -6.79 21.13
N GLU A 135 -11.50 -8.08 21.17
CA GLU A 135 -10.50 -8.63 22.10
C GLU A 135 -9.11 -8.02 21.84
N ILE A 136 -8.72 -7.86 20.57
CA ILE A 136 -7.45 -7.22 20.19
C ILE A 136 -7.46 -5.73 20.56
N GLU A 137 -8.57 -5.02 20.34
CA GLU A 137 -8.71 -3.61 20.74
C GLU A 137 -8.62 -3.42 22.26
N GLU A 138 -9.28 -4.28 23.05
CA GLU A 138 -9.21 -4.25 24.51
C GLU A 138 -7.78 -4.48 25.01
N GLN A 139 -7.08 -5.47 24.45
CA GLN A 139 -5.67 -5.73 24.77
C GLN A 139 -4.77 -4.55 24.40
N LEU A 140 -4.99 -3.93 23.24
CA LEU A 140 -4.25 -2.73 22.83
C LEU A 140 -4.47 -1.56 23.80
N ILE A 141 -5.71 -1.34 24.27
CA ILE A 141 -6.02 -0.30 25.24
C ILE A 141 -5.30 -0.55 26.57
N GLU A 142 -5.35 -1.79 27.09
CA GLU A 142 -4.69 -2.17 28.34
C GLU A 142 -3.17 -1.97 28.25
N ILE A 143 -2.56 -2.48 27.17
CA ILE A 143 -1.13 -2.36 26.93
C ILE A 143 -0.71 -0.89 26.76
N THR A 144 -1.48 -0.10 26.00
CA THR A 144 -1.18 1.33 25.78
C THR A 144 -1.25 2.11 27.09
N LYS A 145 -2.20 1.77 27.97
CA LYS A 145 -2.32 2.36 29.30
C LYS A 145 -1.13 2.02 30.19
N GLU A 146 -0.63 0.79 30.13
CA GLU A 146 0.60 0.40 30.81
C GLU A 146 1.83 1.09 30.22
N LEU A 147 1.87 1.32 28.91
CA LEU A 147 2.99 1.98 28.22
C LEU A 147 3.09 3.48 28.51
N GLU A 148 1.96 4.15 28.75
CA GLU A 148 1.88 5.61 28.98
C GLU A 148 2.84 6.14 30.08
N PRO A 149 2.88 5.57 31.30
CA PRO A 149 3.84 6.03 32.34
C PRO A 149 5.30 5.80 31.94
N LEU A 150 5.61 4.69 31.25
CA LEU A 150 6.96 4.41 30.76
C LEU A 150 7.40 5.41 29.69
N GLU A 151 6.50 5.78 28.77
CA GLU A 151 6.78 6.81 27.77
C GLU A 151 6.96 8.19 28.40
N LYS A 152 6.16 8.55 29.40
CA LYS A 152 6.32 9.82 30.13
C LYS A 152 7.69 9.91 30.79
N ALA A 153 8.12 8.86 31.49
CA ALA A 153 9.44 8.80 32.11
C ALA A 153 10.57 8.91 31.08
N ARG A 154 10.44 8.23 29.93
CA ARG A 154 11.41 8.32 28.83
C ARG A 154 11.49 9.73 28.24
N ARG A 155 10.33 10.34 27.94
CA ARG A 155 10.26 11.71 27.40
C ARG A 155 10.90 12.73 28.34
N GLU A 156 10.74 12.55 29.64
CA GLU A 156 11.38 13.42 30.62
C GLU A 156 12.90 13.33 30.58
N LEU A 157 13.45 12.11 30.47
CA LEU A 157 14.89 11.89 30.31
C LEU A 157 15.42 12.50 29.01
N ASP A 158 14.68 12.32 27.91
CA ASP A 158 15.04 12.88 26.61
C ASP A 158 15.06 14.41 26.64
N MET A 159 14.06 15.04 27.28
CA MET A 159 14.04 16.49 27.49
C MET A 159 15.22 16.98 28.33
N GLN A 160 15.59 16.26 29.39
CA GLN A 160 16.74 16.61 30.22
C GLN A 160 18.06 16.49 29.44
N ALA A 161 18.22 15.45 28.61
CA ALA A 161 19.38 15.29 27.75
C ALA A 161 19.47 16.41 26.72
N GLN A 162 18.35 16.73 26.05
CA GLN A 162 18.31 17.78 25.04
C GLN A 162 18.64 19.17 25.61
N ARG A 163 18.18 19.47 26.83
CA ARG A 163 18.52 20.72 27.51
C ARG A 163 20.02 20.85 27.76
N LYS A 164 20.70 19.77 28.17
CA LYS A 164 22.16 19.77 28.37
C LYS A 164 22.90 19.96 27.05
N THR A 165 22.49 19.26 26.00
CA THR A 165 23.06 19.41 24.66
C THR A 165 22.88 20.84 24.13
N ASN A 166 21.68 21.41 24.25
CA ASN A 166 21.43 22.80 23.87
C ASN A 166 22.24 23.79 24.71
N LEU A 167 22.35 23.58 26.02
CA LEU A 167 23.16 24.45 26.89
C LEU A 167 24.63 24.43 26.48
N LEU A 168 25.18 23.25 26.17
CA LEU A 168 26.54 23.11 25.67
C LEU A 168 26.72 23.76 24.30
N ALA A 169 25.76 23.59 23.38
CA ALA A 169 25.78 24.24 22.07
C ALA A 169 25.75 25.78 22.18
N TRP A 170 24.88 26.33 23.03
CA TRP A 170 24.82 27.76 23.33
C TRP A 170 26.08 28.25 24.06
N GLY A 171 26.64 27.44 24.96
CA GLY A 171 27.92 27.71 25.61
C GLY A 171 29.09 27.78 24.61
N GLY A 172 29.13 26.87 23.64
CA GLY A 172 30.10 26.88 22.55
C GLY A 172 29.95 28.11 21.65
N LEU A 173 28.72 28.50 21.31
CA LEU A 173 28.45 29.73 20.56
C LEU A 173 28.88 30.98 21.33
N GLY A 174 28.64 31.03 22.64
CA GLY A 174 29.09 32.12 23.51
C GLY A 174 30.61 32.20 23.59
N TYR A 175 31.29 31.07 23.75
CA TYR A 175 32.75 30.99 23.75
C TYR A 175 33.34 31.52 22.43
N MET A 176 32.83 31.06 21.29
CA MET A 176 33.28 31.53 19.97
C MET A 176 33.05 33.03 19.79
N SER A 177 31.93 33.56 20.30
CA SER A 177 31.60 34.99 20.24
C SER A 177 32.56 35.83 21.09
N ILE A 178 32.87 35.39 22.30
CA ILE A 178 33.83 36.05 23.19
C ILE A 178 35.23 36.00 22.59
N GLN A 179 35.65 34.83 22.08
CA GLN A 179 36.93 34.65 21.42
C GLN A 179 37.11 35.63 20.26
N PHE A 180 36.09 35.77 19.41
CA PHE A 180 36.09 36.74 18.31
C PHE A 180 36.15 38.19 18.81
N GLY A 181 35.35 38.55 19.82
CA GLY A 181 35.30 39.90 20.38
C GLY A 181 36.62 40.34 21.01
N ILE A 182 37.31 39.46 21.75
CA ILE A 182 38.63 39.72 22.33
C ILE A 182 39.64 39.98 21.22
N LEU A 183 39.70 39.09 20.21
CA LEU A 183 40.62 39.26 19.08
C LEU A 183 40.35 40.55 18.31
N ALA A 184 39.09 40.88 18.05
CA ALA A 184 38.70 42.13 17.38
C ALA A 184 39.13 43.37 18.17
N ARG A 185 38.94 43.35 19.51
CA ARG A 185 39.34 44.47 20.37
C ARG A 185 40.85 44.67 20.37
N LEU A 186 41.63 43.59 20.56
CA LEU A 186 43.10 43.68 20.55
C LEU A 186 43.66 44.13 19.20
N THR A 187 43.06 43.69 18.09
CA THR A 187 43.57 43.97 16.73
C THR A 187 43.31 45.40 16.25
N TRP A 188 42.28 46.08 16.78
CA TRP A 188 41.92 47.43 16.32
C TRP A 188 42.33 48.57 17.26
N TRP A 189 42.56 48.29 18.53
CA TRP A 189 42.77 49.34 19.52
C TRP A 189 44.10 49.24 20.26
N GLU A 190 44.56 48.04 20.63
CA GLU A 190 45.80 47.87 21.41
C GLU A 190 47.02 47.48 20.55
N TYR A 191 46.84 46.64 19.54
CA TYR A 191 47.94 46.07 18.76
C TYR A 191 47.64 46.12 17.26
N SER A 192 48.65 46.39 16.44
CA SER A 192 48.54 46.27 14.98
C SER A 192 48.44 44.81 14.55
N TRP A 193 47.84 44.58 13.39
CA TRP A 193 47.58 43.25 12.83
C TRP A 193 48.84 42.35 12.74
N ASP A 194 50.00 42.94 12.50
CA ASP A 194 51.31 42.27 12.40
C ASP A 194 51.70 41.50 13.68
N ILE A 195 51.28 41.96 14.86
CA ILE A 195 51.53 41.27 16.14
C ILE A 195 50.48 40.19 16.43
N MET A 196 49.25 40.36 15.92
CA MET A 196 48.12 39.47 16.17
C MET A 196 48.06 38.27 15.22
N GLU A 197 48.68 38.37 14.05
CA GLU A 197 48.77 37.29 13.04
C GLU A 197 49.23 35.94 13.64
N PRO A 198 50.39 35.83 14.30
CA PRO A 198 50.82 34.55 14.89
C PRO A 198 49.91 34.09 16.04
N VAL A 199 49.34 35.02 16.81
CA VAL A 199 48.46 34.69 17.95
C VAL A 199 47.17 34.01 17.47
N THR A 200 46.53 34.56 16.44
CA THR A 200 45.31 33.97 15.87
C THR A 200 45.56 32.60 15.25
N TYR A 201 46.73 32.39 14.65
CA TYR A 201 47.14 31.09 14.13
C TYR A 201 47.27 30.04 15.24
N PHE A 202 47.98 30.36 16.34
CA PHE A 202 48.10 29.46 17.48
C PHE A 202 46.76 29.16 18.16
N VAL A 203 45.88 30.16 18.29
CA VAL A 203 44.55 29.96 18.85
C VAL A 203 43.72 29.02 17.97
N THR A 204 43.74 29.21 16.64
CA THR A 204 42.98 28.36 15.71
C THR A 204 43.50 26.92 15.71
N TYR A 205 44.83 26.75 15.67
CA TYR A 205 45.47 25.44 15.74
C TYR A 205 45.23 24.77 17.10
N GLY A 206 45.26 25.54 18.20
CA GLY A 206 44.95 25.07 19.54
C GLY A 206 43.50 24.60 19.69
N THR A 207 42.52 25.36 19.18
CA THR A 207 41.11 24.95 19.18
C THR A 207 40.90 23.68 18.34
N THR A 208 41.55 23.57 17.19
CA THR A 208 41.48 22.37 16.33
C THR A 208 42.11 21.16 17.03
N MET A 209 43.26 21.35 17.69
CA MET A 209 43.92 20.31 18.49
C MET A 209 43.05 19.85 19.66
N ALA A 210 42.41 20.79 20.37
CA ALA A 210 41.50 20.48 21.47
C ALA A 210 40.25 19.72 20.99
N ALA A 211 39.68 20.12 19.84
CA ALA A 211 38.58 19.40 19.21
C ALA A 211 38.98 17.96 18.82
N TYR A 212 40.18 17.78 18.27
CA TYR A 212 40.71 16.46 17.94
C TYR A 212 41.01 15.61 19.19
N ALA A 213 41.58 16.20 20.24
CA ALA A 213 41.80 15.53 21.52
C ALA A 213 40.48 15.08 22.17
N TYR A 214 39.45 15.93 22.11
CA TYR A 214 38.10 15.59 22.55
C TYR A 214 37.51 14.42 21.73
N TYR A 215 37.70 14.43 20.41
CA TYR A 215 37.29 13.34 19.53
C TYR A 215 37.99 12.02 19.90
N VAL A 216 39.31 12.03 20.11
CA VAL A 216 40.07 10.83 20.48
C VAL A 216 39.65 10.26 21.83
N LEU A 217 39.41 11.14 22.82
CA LEU A 217 38.99 10.73 24.17
C LEU A 217 37.55 10.18 24.18
N THR A 218 36.65 10.83 23.44
CA THR A 218 35.21 10.49 23.43
C THR A 218 34.87 9.45 22.35
N LYS A 219 35.78 9.21 21.40
CA LYS A 219 35.61 8.36 20.20
C LYS A 219 34.30 8.63 19.45
N GLN A 220 33.87 9.90 19.40
CA GLN A 220 32.64 10.32 18.76
C GLN A 220 32.86 11.54 17.88
N GLU A 221 32.50 11.38 16.62
CA GLU A 221 32.31 12.48 15.69
C GLU A 221 31.12 13.33 16.15
N TYR A 222 31.28 14.64 16.13
CA TYR A 222 30.22 15.61 16.40
C TYR A 222 29.25 15.63 15.21
N ILE A 223 28.44 14.59 15.07
CA ILE A 223 27.37 14.49 14.06
C ILE A 223 26.04 14.49 14.81
N LEU A 224 25.29 15.57 14.59
CA LEU A 224 24.22 16.07 15.45
C LEU A 224 22.90 15.27 15.47
N PRO A 225 22.65 14.20 14.68
CA PRO A 225 21.49 13.33 14.96
C PRO A 225 21.82 11.84 15.21
N GLU A 226 22.69 11.20 14.43
CA GLU A 226 22.72 9.71 14.40
C GLU A 226 23.71 9.07 15.39
N VAL A 227 24.76 9.78 15.78
CA VAL A 227 25.76 9.28 16.75
C VAL A 227 25.25 9.39 18.20
N SER A 228 24.19 10.19 18.40
CA SER A 228 23.46 10.28 19.65
C SER A 228 22.79 8.95 19.98
N ASP A 229 22.26 8.21 19.00
CA ASP A 229 21.42 7.04 19.24
C ASP A 229 22.10 5.91 20.01
N ARG A 230 23.38 5.61 19.76
CA ARG A 230 24.07 4.47 20.42
C ARG A 230 24.45 4.78 21.86
N GLN A 231 24.97 5.99 22.12
CA GLN A 231 25.26 6.42 23.49
C GLN A 231 24.00 6.78 24.25
N HIS A 232 23.00 7.34 23.58
CA HIS A 232 21.66 7.52 24.12
C HIS A 232 21.05 6.16 24.49
N LEU A 233 21.17 5.13 23.66
CA LEU A 233 20.74 3.77 24.02
C LEU A 233 21.45 3.24 25.27
N LEU A 234 22.77 3.42 25.37
CA LEU A 234 23.55 2.99 26.54
C LEU A 234 23.21 3.80 27.80
N GLU A 235 23.07 5.13 27.68
CA GLU A 235 22.66 6.01 28.77
C GLU A 235 21.22 5.75 29.19
N VAL A 236 20.32 5.51 28.24
CA VAL A 236 18.92 5.14 28.49
C VAL A 236 18.88 3.79 29.17
N HIS A 237 19.65 2.78 28.72
CA HIS A 237 19.74 1.50 29.43
C HIS A 237 20.28 1.66 30.86
N GLN A 238 21.33 2.46 31.05
CA GLN A 238 21.92 2.67 32.37
C GLN A 238 21.02 3.50 33.29
N ARG A 239 20.34 4.53 32.77
CA ARG A 239 19.41 5.37 33.54
C ARG A 239 18.09 4.66 33.81
N ALA A 240 17.58 3.87 32.86
CA ALA A 240 16.44 2.99 33.07
C ALA A 240 16.74 1.96 34.16
N LYS A 241 17.95 1.37 34.16
CA LYS A 241 18.40 0.49 35.24
C LYS A 241 18.49 1.19 36.61
N LYS A 242 18.77 2.51 36.65
CA LYS A 242 18.76 3.32 37.88
C LYS A 242 17.36 3.71 38.35
N ILE A 243 16.42 3.87 37.42
CA ILE A 243 15.01 4.23 37.69
C ILE A 243 14.16 2.97 37.95
N GLY A 244 14.70 1.78 37.69
CA GLY A 244 13.97 0.51 37.79
C GLY A 244 13.01 0.29 36.62
N LEU A 245 13.16 1.05 35.53
CA LEU A 245 12.37 0.90 34.32
C LEU A 245 12.90 -0.30 33.55
N ASP A 246 12.14 -1.39 33.51
CA ASP A 246 12.51 -2.58 32.74
C ASP A 246 12.35 -2.29 31.24
N LEU A 247 13.48 -1.96 30.60
CA LEU A 247 13.52 -1.67 29.17
C LEU A 247 13.16 -2.90 28.32
N ASP A 248 13.44 -4.11 28.82
CA ASP A 248 13.12 -5.35 28.12
C ASP A 248 11.61 -5.58 28.15
N HIS A 249 10.96 -5.29 29.29
CA HIS A 249 9.50 -5.27 29.38
C HIS A 249 8.88 -4.23 28.45
N TYR A 250 9.39 -2.99 28.44
CA TYR A 250 8.93 -1.93 27.52
C TYR A 250 9.05 -2.35 26.05
N ASN A 251 10.20 -2.90 25.66
CA ASN A 251 10.44 -3.34 24.27
C ASN A 251 9.53 -4.50 23.88
N LYS A 252 9.33 -5.47 24.78
CA LYS A 252 8.36 -6.55 24.57
C LYS A 252 6.95 -6.00 24.40
N LEU A 253 6.53 -5.09 25.29
CA LEU A 253 5.22 -4.49 25.26
C LEU A 253 4.98 -3.74 23.94
N LYS A 254 5.98 -2.98 23.47
CA LYS A 254 5.95 -2.29 22.17
C LYS A 254 5.93 -3.25 20.97
N ALA A 255 6.65 -4.37 21.05
CA ALA A 255 6.61 -5.40 20.03
C ALA A 255 5.23 -6.08 19.95
N THR A 256 4.62 -6.37 21.12
CA THR A 256 3.26 -6.91 21.20
C THR A 256 2.23 -5.95 20.60
N VAL A 257 2.33 -4.64 20.87
CA VAL A 257 1.47 -3.62 20.22
C VAL A 257 1.61 -3.68 18.71
N ALA A 258 2.83 -3.68 18.18
CA ALA A 258 3.06 -3.72 16.74
C ALA A 258 2.49 -5.00 16.09
N GLN A 259 2.57 -6.13 16.80
CA GLN A 259 2.00 -7.39 16.34
C GLN A 259 0.47 -7.35 16.35
N LEU A 260 -0.16 -6.89 17.43
CA LEU A 260 -1.61 -6.75 17.56
C LEU A 260 -2.18 -5.77 16.53
N GLU A 261 -1.50 -4.65 16.27
CA GLU A 261 -1.89 -3.71 15.21
C GLU A 261 -1.80 -4.34 13.82
N SER A 262 -0.76 -5.14 13.54
CA SER A 262 -0.63 -5.89 12.29
C SER A 262 -1.76 -6.91 12.11
N ASP A 263 -2.11 -7.62 13.18
CA ASP A 263 -3.19 -8.62 13.15
C ASP A 263 -4.56 -7.95 12.99
N LEU A 264 -4.79 -6.81 13.64
CA LEU A 264 -6.01 -6.00 13.44
C LEU A 264 -6.12 -5.48 12.01
N ARG A 265 -5.02 -5.01 11.41
CA ARG A 265 -5.01 -4.60 9.99
C ARG A 265 -5.39 -5.74 9.06
N ARG A 266 -4.89 -6.95 9.31
CA ARG A 266 -5.22 -8.13 8.51
C ARG A 266 -6.69 -8.53 8.63
N ILE A 267 -7.27 -8.43 9.82
CA ILE A 267 -8.69 -8.74 10.05
C ILE A 267 -9.60 -7.72 9.35
N ARG A 268 -9.17 -6.45 9.29
CA ARG A 268 -9.93 -5.35 8.70
C ARG A 268 -9.81 -5.24 7.18
N ASP A 269 -8.84 -5.92 6.55
CA ASP A 269 -8.61 -5.82 5.11
C ASP A 269 -9.73 -6.57 4.34
N PRO A 270 -10.59 -5.86 3.58
CA PRO A 270 -11.60 -6.50 2.76
C PRO A 270 -10.93 -6.99 1.48
N LEU A 271 -10.74 -8.32 1.36
CA LEU A 271 -10.40 -8.97 0.09
C LEU A 271 -11.40 -8.58 -1.02
#